data_AF-A0A8T4K9J7-F1
#
_entry.id   AF-A0A8T4K9J7-F1
#
_cell.length_a   1.000
_cell.length_b   1.000
_cell.length_c   1.000
_cell.angle_alpha   90.00
_cell.angle_beta   90.00
_cell.angle_gamma   90.00
#
_symmetry.space_group_name_H-M   'P 1'
#
loop_
_entity.id
_entity.type
_entity.pdbx_description
1 polymer ?
#
loop_
_entity_poly.entity_id
_entity_poly.type
_entity_poly.pdbx_seq_one_letter_code
_entity_poly.pdbx_strand_id
1 'polypeptide(L)'
;MVNEEEISEVAKLMKINLEDHSDHVKRVQKMLEYFDILDDANVESEEIIVQETDLGKLRDDKYNQYDKNLLKFLKSYQEKYVKAPKLN
;
A
#
# COMPACT_ATOMS: atom_id res chain seq x y z
N MET A 1 18.87 -6.81 -12.67
CA MET A 1 17.77 -7.77 -12.87
C MET A 1 17.32 -8.22 -11.49
N VAL A 2 16.06 -8.00 -11.16
CA VAL A 2 15.53 -8.26 -9.81
C VAL A 2 15.45 -9.77 -9.57
N ASN A 3 15.95 -10.21 -8.42
CA ASN A 3 16.00 -11.62 -8.03
C ASN A 3 14.74 -12.04 -7.24
N GLU A 4 14.56 -13.35 -7.05
CA GLU A 4 13.42 -13.90 -6.30
C GLU A 4 13.41 -13.49 -4.82
N GLU A 5 14.60 -13.32 -4.23
CA GLU A 5 14.75 -12.91 -2.83
C GLU A 5 14.21 -11.49 -2.60
N GLU A 6 14.54 -10.54 -3.48
CA GLU A 6 14.06 -9.14 -3.45
C GLU A 6 12.53 -9.07 -3.61
N ILE A 7 11.96 -9.90 -4.49
CA ILE A 7 10.51 -9.98 -4.67
C ILE A 7 9.83 -10.53 -3.40
N SER A 8 10.44 -11.54 -2.77
CA SER A 8 9.99 -12.10 -1.50
C SER A 8 10.08 -11.07 -0.37
N GLU A 9 11.14 -10.26 -0.32
CA GLU A 9 11.31 -9.19 0.66
C GLU A 9 10.23 -8.11 0.52
N VAL A 10 9.95 -7.64 -0.71
CA VAL A 10 8.88 -6.68 -0.94
C VAL A 10 7.51 -7.26 -0.56
N ALA A 11 7.25 -8.53 -0.88
CA ALA A 11 6.02 -9.20 -0.46
C ALA A 11 5.85 -9.22 1.07
N LYS A 12 6.94 -9.46 1.82
CA LYS A 12 6.95 -9.40 3.28
C LYS A 12 6.65 -7.98 3.79
N LEU A 13 7.24 -6.94 3.18
CA LEU A 13 6.94 -5.54 3.52
C LEU A 13 5.45 -5.21 3.30
N MET A 14 4.84 -5.79 2.27
CA MET A 14 3.41 -5.66 1.98
C MET A 14 2.51 -6.56 2.84
N LYS A 15 3.07 -7.36 3.74
CA LYS A 15 2.37 -8.36 4.57
C LYS A 15 1.62 -9.40 3.74
N ILE A 16 2.13 -9.74 2.56
CA ILE A 16 1.59 -10.80 1.70
C ILE A 16 2.37 -12.08 1.98
N ASN A 17 1.67 -13.11 2.45
CA ASN A 17 2.25 -14.43 2.58
C ASN A 17 2.06 -15.18 1.26
N LEU A 18 3.14 -15.37 0.50
CA LEU A 18 3.13 -16.10 -0.76
C LEU A 18 3.69 -17.50 -0.47
N GLU A 19 2.92 -18.56 -0.73
CA GLU A 19 3.35 -19.95 -0.50
C GLU A 19 4.19 -20.51 -1.66
N ASP A 20 3.81 -20.18 -2.90
CA ASP A 20 4.58 -20.47 -4.12
C ASP A 20 4.90 -19.15 -4.83
N HIS A 21 6.19 -18.87 -5.01
CA HIS A 21 6.70 -17.61 -5.54
C HIS A 21 6.90 -17.64 -7.05
N SER A 22 6.94 -18.83 -7.67
CA SER A 22 7.49 -19.03 -9.01
C SER A 22 6.71 -18.29 -10.11
N ASP A 23 5.37 -18.29 -10.04
CA ASP A 23 4.52 -17.60 -11.01
C ASP A 23 4.48 -16.08 -10.79
N HIS A 24 4.59 -15.63 -9.54
CA HIS A 24 4.61 -14.20 -9.21
C HIS A 24 5.92 -13.55 -9.64
N VAL A 25 7.04 -14.23 -9.45
CA VAL A 25 8.37 -13.76 -9.85
C VAL A 25 8.42 -13.48 -11.34
N LYS A 26 7.95 -14.42 -12.19
CA LYS A 26 7.92 -14.24 -13.65
C LYS A 26 7.07 -13.05 -14.07
N ARG A 27 5.93 -12.81 -13.40
CA ARG A 27 5.05 -11.68 -13.70
C ARG A 27 5.70 -10.35 -13.32
N VAL A 28 6.32 -10.28 -12.14
CA VAL A 28 7.02 -9.07 -11.68
C VAL A 28 8.20 -8.76 -12.59
N GLN A 29 8.99 -9.76 -12.99
CA GLN A 29 10.10 -9.58 -13.93
C GLN A 29 9.63 -9.00 -15.27
N LYS A 30 8.55 -9.53 -15.84
CA LYS A 30 7.97 -8.99 -17.07
C LYS A 30 7.45 -7.55 -16.91
N MET A 31 6.93 -7.19 -15.74
CA MET A 31 6.52 -5.82 -15.46
C MET A 31 7.72 -4.87 -15.38
N LEU A 32 8.83 -5.32 -14.78
CA LEU A 32 10.06 -4.54 -14.70
C LEU A 32 10.70 -4.34 -16.07
N GLU A 33 10.77 -5.39 -16.89
CA GLU A 33 11.22 -5.29 -18.29
C GLU A 33 10.40 -4.28 -19.08
N TYR A 34 9.09 -4.17 -18.79
CA TYR A 34 8.25 -3.17 -19.40
C TYR A 34 8.55 -1.75 -18.90
N PHE A 35 8.90 -1.58 -17.61
CA PHE A 35 9.35 -0.28 -17.10
C PHE A 35 10.67 0.17 -17.72
N ASP A 36 11.60 -0.76 -17.97
CA ASP A 36 12.85 -0.44 -18.69
C ASP A 36 12.57 0.16 -20.08
N ILE A 37 11.53 -0.32 -20.79
CA ILE A 37 11.08 0.26 -22.08
C ILE A 37 10.51 1.67 -21.90
N LEU A 38 9.84 1.93 -20.77
CA LEU A 38 9.27 3.25 -20.48
C LEU A 38 10.35 4.25 -20.06
N ASP A 39 11.43 3.81 -19.43
CA ASP A 39 12.57 4.68 -19.09
C ASP A 39 13.25 5.23 -20.36
N ASP A 40 13.27 4.46 -21.46
CA ASP A 40 13.74 4.93 -22.77
C ASP A 40 12.89 6.09 -23.35
N ALA A 41 11.68 6.34 -22.82
CA ALA A 41 10.77 7.36 -23.34
C ALA A 41 11.17 8.82 -23.00
N ASN A 42 12.33 9.05 -22.38
CA ASN A 42 12.94 10.38 -22.13
C ASN A 42 11.98 11.42 -21.49
N VAL A 43 11.21 10.97 -20.50
CA VAL A 43 10.27 11.80 -19.72
C VAL A 43 10.95 12.53 -18.54
N GLU A 44 12.28 12.54 -18.48
CA GLU A 44 13.07 13.17 -17.40
C GLU A 44 12.80 14.67 -17.22
N SER A 45 12.23 15.32 -18.24
CA SER A 45 11.88 16.75 -18.24
C SER A 45 10.45 17.06 -17.77
N GLU A 46 9.62 16.04 -17.51
CA GLU A 46 8.26 16.25 -17.01
C GLU A 46 8.28 16.52 -15.50
N GLU A 47 7.74 17.67 -15.08
CA GLU A 47 7.59 18.00 -13.66
C GLU A 47 6.58 17.06 -13.01
N ILE A 48 6.94 16.48 -11.86
CA ILE A 48 6.01 15.70 -11.04
C ILE A 48 4.88 16.64 -10.61
N ILE A 49 3.64 16.32 -11.01
CA ILE A 49 2.46 17.09 -10.64
C ILE A 49 2.26 16.95 -9.13
N VAL A 50 2.72 17.94 -8.38
CA VAL A 50 2.44 18.05 -6.96
C VAL A 50 0.99 18.49 -6.81
N GLN A 51 0.21 17.73 -6.05
CA GLN A 51 -1.14 18.13 -5.74
C GLN A 51 -1.11 19.30 -4.76
N GLU A 52 -1.16 20.51 -5.29
CA GLU A 52 -1.31 21.72 -4.49
C GLU A 52 -2.69 21.74 -3.83
N THR A 53 -2.73 22.04 -2.53
CA THR A 53 -3.97 22.29 -1.81
C THR A 53 -3.99 23.71 -1.30
N ASP A 54 -5.15 24.35 -1.45
CA ASP A 54 -5.38 25.68 -0.92
C ASP A 54 -5.52 25.62 0.62
N LEU A 55 -4.92 26.57 1.32
CA LEU A 55 -5.08 26.75 2.77
C LEU A 55 -6.55 26.95 3.15
N GLY A 56 -7.37 27.49 2.24
CA GLY A 56 -8.83 27.59 2.42
C GLY A 56 -9.57 26.25 2.45
N LYS A 57 -8.95 25.14 2.05
CA LYS A 57 -9.53 23.78 2.07
C LYS A 57 -9.19 22.99 3.33
N LEU A 58 -8.48 23.59 4.29
CA LEU A 58 -8.17 22.94 5.55
C LEU A 58 -9.44 22.71 6.38
N ARG A 59 -9.48 21.57 7.09
CA ARG A 59 -10.59 21.23 7.97
C ARG A 59 -10.62 22.16 9.18
N ASP A 60 -11.80 22.68 9.50
CA ASP A 60 -12.06 23.43 10.74
C ASP A 60 -11.80 22.58 11.99
N ASP A 61 -11.34 23.23 13.07
CA ASP A 61 -11.23 22.61 14.40
C ASP A 61 -12.58 22.53 15.11
N LYS A 62 -13.46 21.66 14.60
CA LYS A 62 -14.79 21.39 15.15
C LYS A 62 -14.93 19.90 15.46
N TYR A 63 -15.56 19.60 16.59
CA TYR A 63 -15.92 18.22 16.96
C TYR A 63 -16.99 17.68 16.02
N ASN A 64 -16.73 16.51 15.44
CA ASN A 64 -17.70 15.74 14.67
C ASN A 64 -17.97 14.42 15.39
N GLN A 65 -19.19 14.25 15.92
CA GLN A 65 -19.57 13.01 16.61
C GLN A 65 -19.65 11.85 15.63
N TYR A 66 -19.02 10.74 15.98
CA TYR A 66 -19.19 9.48 15.26
C TYR A 66 -20.35 8.68 15.89
N ASP A 67 -21.41 8.45 15.13
CA ASP A 67 -22.68 7.88 15.58
C ASP A 67 -22.86 6.39 15.23
N LYS A 68 -21.93 5.83 14.44
CA LYS A 68 -22.00 4.44 13.98
C LYS A 68 -21.29 3.49 14.95
N ASN A 69 -21.71 2.23 14.94
CA ASN A 69 -21.01 1.17 15.66
C ASN A 69 -19.75 0.73 14.88
N LEU A 70 -18.56 1.15 15.35
CA LEU A 70 -17.26 0.77 14.77
C LEU A 70 -17.02 -0.74 14.79
N LEU A 71 -17.49 -1.43 15.84
CA LEU A 71 -17.21 -2.85 16.06
C LEU A 71 -18.08 -3.76 15.16
N LYS A 72 -19.16 -3.23 14.58
CA LYS A 72 -20.07 -4.00 13.70
C LYS A 72 -19.34 -4.66 12.52
N PHE A 73 -18.26 -4.05 12.04
CA PHE A 73 -17.53 -4.52 10.86
C PHE A 73 -16.29 -5.38 11.19
N LEU A 74 -15.99 -5.57 12.48
CA LEU A 74 -14.80 -6.30 12.91
C LEU A 74 -15.11 -7.80 13.04
N LYS A 75 -14.21 -8.63 12.49
CA LYS A 75 -14.31 -10.09 12.59
C LYS A 75 -14.13 -10.61 14.02
N SER A 76 -13.33 -9.92 14.83
CA SER A 76 -12.98 -10.33 16.20
C SER A 76 -12.85 -9.10 17.09
N TYR A 77 -13.69 -9.04 18.12
CA TYR A 77 -13.65 -7.97 19.13
C TYR A 77 -13.97 -8.58 20.50
N GLN A 78 -13.53 -7.90 21.55
CA GLN A 78 -13.86 -8.24 22.93
C GLN A 78 -14.25 -6.96 23.64
N GLU A 79 -15.51 -6.91 24.10
CA GLU A 79 -16.10 -5.72 24.71
C GLU A 79 -15.93 -4.46 23.84
N LYS A 80 -15.02 -3.57 24.23
CA LYS A 80 -14.74 -2.30 23.55
C LYS A 80 -13.45 -2.32 22.72
N TYR A 81 -12.83 -3.49 22.56
CA TYR A 81 -11.48 -3.61 21.98
C TYR A 81 -11.45 -4.54 20.76
N VAL A 82 -10.55 -4.22 19.83
CA VAL A 82 -10.19 -5.12 18.72
C VAL A 82 -9.35 -6.26 19.28
N LYS A 83 -9.76 -7.51 19.02
CA LYS A 83 -9.02 -8.68 19.50
C LYS A 83 -8.06 -9.17 18.41
N ALA A 84 -6.77 -9.03 18.67
CA ALA A 84 -5.68 -9.46 17.79
C ALA A 84 -4.63 -10.28 18.57
N PRO A 85 -3.80 -11.09 17.88
CA PRO A 85 -2.62 -11.70 18.50
C PRO A 85 -1.72 -10.64 19.14
N LYS A 86 -1.03 -11.00 20.23
CA LYS A 86 -0.08 -10.09 20.86
C LYS A 86 1.05 -9.78 19.88
N LEU A 87 1.45 -8.51 19.82
CA LEU A 87 2.70 -8.11 19.18
C LEU A 87 3.83 -8.69 20.03
N ASN A 88 4.63 -9.55 19.42
CA ASN A 88 5.88 -10.06 20.00
C ASN A 88 7.04 -9.20 19.55
#